data_AF-A0A920F905-F1
#
_entry.id   AF-A0A920F905-F1
#
_cell.length_a   1.000
_cell.length_b   1.000
_cell.length_c   1.000
_cell.angle_alpha   90.00
_cell.angle_beta   90.00
_cell.angle_gamma   90.00
#
_symmetry.space_group_name_H-M   'P 1'
#
loop_
_entity.id
_entity.type
_entity.pdbx_description
1 polymer ?
#
loop_
_entity_poly.entity_id
_entity_poly.type
_entity_poly.pdbx_seq_one_letter_code
_entity_poly.pdbx_strand_id
1 'polypeptide(L)'
;MKDIPLVGYADKFSLEPDEKISFKVSSKSTKPYSAKLIKVISGDPNPEGPGLIEEDLEADFNGLHPSIKKDIQTGSHIEVDTKSSLNDLKSFTFGATIWPTLPNKYPQTIISNFDSSSNSGITIEIGPRGLRAQVGDGSKDESLLELNSHYLRDDGITFG
;
A
#
# COMPACT_ATOMS: atom_id res chain seq x y z
N MET A 1 -8.31 -21.80 -7.51
CA MET A 1 -6.90 -21.59 -7.14
C MET A 1 -6.80 -21.69 -5.62
N LYS A 2 -5.78 -22.37 -5.08
CA LYS A 2 -5.60 -22.52 -3.63
C LYS A 2 -4.96 -21.24 -3.08
N ASP A 3 -5.52 -20.67 -2.00
CA ASP A 3 -4.94 -19.48 -1.35
C ASP A 3 -3.56 -19.83 -0.78
N ILE A 4 -2.58 -18.95 -0.95
CA ILE A 4 -1.23 -19.12 -0.39
C ILE A 4 -1.24 -18.51 1.02
N PRO A 5 -1.18 -19.33 2.08
CA PRO A 5 -1.46 -18.85 3.45
C PRO A 5 -0.26 -18.17 4.11
N LEU A 6 0.91 -18.16 3.48
CA LEU A 6 2.16 -17.63 4.03
C LEU A 6 2.97 -17.00 2.92
N VAL A 7 3.38 -15.75 3.14
CA VAL A 7 4.25 -15.00 2.25
C VAL A 7 5.33 -14.31 3.08
N GLY A 8 6.48 -14.06 2.47
CA GLY A 8 7.52 -13.28 3.12
C GLY A 8 8.59 -12.80 2.15
N TYR A 9 9.39 -11.86 2.63
CA TYR A 9 10.53 -11.30 1.91
C TYR A 9 11.64 -10.94 2.89
N ALA A 10 12.86 -10.77 2.37
CA ALA A 10 13.98 -10.24 3.11
C ALA A 10 14.17 -8.74 2.80
N ASP A 11 14.68 -7.98 3.77
CA ASP A 11 15.00 -6.55 3.57
C ASP A 11 16.27 -6.31 2.75
N LYS A 12 17.10 -7.34 2.55
CA LYS A 12 18.34 -7.31 1.77
C LYS A 12 18.45 -8.54 0.86
N PHE A 13 19.23 -8.41 -0.22
CA PHE A 13 19.54 -9.51 -1.15
C PHE A 13 20.81 -10.29 -0.76
N SER A 14 21.78 -9.63 -0.14
CA SER A 14 23.05 -10.21 0.28
C SER A 14 23.57 -9.54 1.55
N LEU A 15 24.53 -10.19 2.19
CA LEU A 15 25.12 -9.76 3.45
C LEU A 15 26.63 -10.03 3.44
N GLU A 16 27.36 -9.21 4.17
CA GLU A 16 28.70 -9.52 4.65
C GLU A 16 28.65 -10.30 5.98
N PRO A 17 29.75 -10.94 6.40
CA PRO A 17 29.84 -11.53 7.73
C PRO A 17 29.43 -10.53 8.82
N ASP A 18 28.73 -11.01 9.84
CA ASP A 18 28.22 -10.24 10.98
C ASP A 18 27.13 -9.18 10.67
N GLU A 19 26.75 -9.01 9.41
CA GLU A 19 25.58 -8.20 9.07
C GLU A 19 24.26 -8.89 9.43
N LYS A 20 23.24 -8.08 9.69
CA LYS A 20 21.87 -8.55 9.92
C LYS A 20 21.02 -8.42 8.67
N ILE A 21 20.20 -9.45 8.44
CA ILE A 21 19.08 -9.49 7.51
C ILE A 21 17.79 -9.70 8.30
N SER A 22 16.72 -9.03 7.88
CA SER A 22 15.39 -9.22 8.46
C SER A 22 14.47 -9.91 7.48
N PHE A 23 13.83 -11.00 7.91
CA PHE A 23 12.74 -11.62 7.18
C PHE A 23 11.40 -11.07 7.67
N LYS A 24 10.59 -10.55 6.75
CA LYS A 24 9.23 -10.08 7.01
C LYS A 24 8.25 -11.14 6.52
N VAL A 25 7.63 -11.85 7.46
CA VAL A 25 6.63 -12.89 7.17
C VAL A 25 5.23 -12.39 7.53
N SER A 26 4.26 -12.69 6.66
CA SER A 26 2.82 -12.51 6.87
C SER A 26 2.14 -13.86 6.64
N SER A 27 1.35 -14.32 7.61
CA SER A 27 0.63 -15.59 7.48
C SER A 27 -0.81 -15.48 7.99
N LYS A 28 -1.73 -16.11 7.25
CA LYS A 28 -3.15 -16.26 7.61
C LYS A 28 -3.42 -17.58 8.36
N SER A 29 -2.39 -18.38 8.65
CA SER A 29 -2.53 -19.67 9.33
C SER A 29 -2.98 -19.48 10.78
N THR A 30 -3.78 -20.41 11.29
CA THR A 30 -4.14 -20.49 12.72
C THR A 30 -3.06 -21.17 13.57
N LYS A 31 -2.08 -21.81 12.94
CA LYS A 31 -0.95 -22.50 13.58
C LYS A 31 0.36 -21.76 13.33
N PRO A 32 1.36 -21.87 14.23
CA PRO A 32 2.72 -21.40 14.00
C PRO A 32 3.30 -21.94 12.69
N TYR A 33 4.21 -21.18 12.08
CA TYR A 33 4.98 -21.65 10.92
C TYR A 33 6.39 -22.09 11.35
N SER A 34 7.01 -22.98 10.59
CA SER A 34 8.40 -23.37 10.80
C SER A 34 9.30 -22.61 9.83
N ALA A 35 10.46 -22.16 10.30
CA ALA A 35 11.52 -21.59 9.48
C ALA A 35 12.82 -22.36 9.72
N LYS A 36 13.60 -22.55 8.66
CA LYS A 36 14.97 -23.10 8.73
C LYS A 36 15.86 -22.43 7.71
N LEU A 37 17.16 -22.36 8.00
CA LEU A 37 18.17 -21.98 7.02
C LEU A 37 18.55 -23.19 6.16
N ILE A 38 18.59 -23.00 4.85
CA ILE A 38 19.06 -24.01 3.90
C ILE A 38 20.08 -23.40 2.94
N LYS A 39 20.99 -24.24 2.46
CA LYS A 39 21.82 -23.96 1.29
C LYS A 39 21.21 -24.66 0.09
N VAL A 40 20.74 -23.88 -0.88
CA VAL A 40 20.26 -24.39 -2.16
C VAL A 40 21.47 -24.70 -3.05
N ILE A 41 21.64 -25.96 -3.44
CA ILE A 41 22.70 -26.42 -4.35
C ILE A 41 22.15 -26.53 -5.77
N SER A 42 20.92 -27.04 -5.92
CA SER A 42 20.20 -27.11 -7.21
C SER A 42 18.73 -26.80 -6.99
N GLY A 43 18.19 -25.88 -7.77
CA GLY A 43 16.78 -25.47 -7.74
C GLY A 43 15.95 -25.94 -8.95
N ASP A 44 16.52 -26.75 -9.85
CA ASP A 44 15.82 -27.28 -11.02
C ASP A 44 15.15 -28.62 -10.68
N PRO A 45 13.80 -28.72 -10.71
CA PRO A 45 13.09 -29.97 -10.42
C PRO A 45 13.13 -30.99 -11.56
N ASN A 46 13.81 -30.72 -12.68
CA ASN A 46 13.91 -31.65 -13.80
C ASN A 46 14.51 -33.00 -13.36
N PRO A 47 13.78 -34.14 -13.51
CA PRO A 47 14.28 -35.45 -13.13
C PRO A 47 15.42 -35.96 -14.02
N GLU A 48 15.61 -35.40 -15.22
CA GLU A 48 16.76 -35.71 -16.08
C GLU A 48 18.01 -34.87 -15.72
N GLY A 49 17.86 -33.88 -14.83
CA GLY A 49 18.94 -33.10 -14.25
C GLY A 49 19.33 -33.60 -12.86
N PRO A 50 20.10 -32.80 -12.09
CA PRO A 50 20.44 -33.11 -10.70
C PRO A 50 19.24 -33.17 -9.74
N GLY A 51 18.10 -32.60 -10.14
CA GLY A 51 16.92 -32.43 -9.28
C GLY A 51 17.08 -31.30 -8.25
N LEU A 52 16.13 -31.20 -7.32
CA LEU A 52 16.21 -30.28 -6.18
C LEU A 52 17.21 -30.82 -5.15
N ILE A 53 18.24 -30.03 -4.85
CA ILE A 53 19.30 -30.40 -3.89
C ILE A 53 19.44 -29.25 -2.89
N GLU A 54 19.17 -29.55 -1.62
CA GLU A 54 19.20 -28.62 -0.50
C GLU A 54 19.97 -29.24 0.68
N GLU A 55 20.68 -28.41 1.44
CA GLU A 55 21.39 -28.81 2.67
C GLU A 55 20.90 -27.94 3.83
N ASP A 56 20.46 -28.58 4.92
CA ASP A 56 20.00 -27.88 6.12
C ASP A 56 21.20 -27.29 6.87
N LEU A 57 21.07 -26.02 7.29
CA LEU A 57 22.09 -25.32 8.06
C LEU A 57 21.53 -24.94 9.44
N GLU A 58 22.38 -25.05 10.44
CA GLU A 58 22.08 -24.53 11.77
C GLU A 58 22.04 -23.00 11.74
N ALA A 59 20.99 -22.43 12.33
CA ALA A 59 20.83 -21.00 12.52
C ALA A 59 19.97 -20.75 13.76
N ASP A 60 20.26 -19.67 14.48
CA ASP A 60 19.59 -19.32 15.74
C ASP A 60 18.07 -19.13 15.58
N PHE A 61 17.60 -18.80 14.37
CA PHE A 61 16.18 -18.60 14.09
C PHE A 61 15.43 -19.88 13.69
N ASN A 62 16.12 -21.03 13.56
CA ASN A 62 15.49 -22.29 13.20
C ASN A 62 14.39 -22.66 14.21
N GLY A 63 13.23 -23.12 13.71
CA GLY A 63 12.12 -23.58 14.55
C GLY A 63 10.80 -22.86 14.28
N LEU A 64 9.91 -22.86 15.29
CA LEU A 64 8.55 -22.36 15.18
C LEU A 64 8.44 -20.87 15.47
N HIS A 65 7.65 -20.18 14.64
CA HIS A 65 7.36 -18.76 14.74
C HIS A 65 5.85 -18.51 14.71
N PRO A 66 5.35 -17.49 15.43
CA PRO A 66 3.93 -17.19 15.47
C PRO A 66 3.41 -16.75 14.09
N SER A 67 2.22 -17.23 13.73
CA SER A 67 1.52 -16.81 12.52
C SER A 67 0.79 -15.49 12.76
N ILE A 68 1.18 -14.44 12.04
CA ILE A 68 0.60 -13.10 12.15
C ILE A 68 0.30 -12.58 10.74
N LYS A 69 -0.96 -12.18 10.51
CA LYS A 69 -1.35 -11.50 9.27
C LYS A 69 -0.92 -10.03 9.35
N LYS A 70 -0.14 -9.60 8.35
CA LYS A 70 0.26 -8.20 8.17
C LYS A 70 -0.41 -7.68 6.92
N ASP A 71 -1.26 -6.67 7.09
CA ASP A 71 -1.89 -5.97 5.98
C ASP A 71 -0.88 -5.02 5.31
N ILE A 72 -1.05 -4.84 4.00
CA ILE A 72 -0.19 -3.97 3.19
C ILE A 72 -1.01 -2.80 2.69
N GLN A 73 -0.43 -1.61 2.76
CA GLN A 73 -0.97 -0.42 2.12
C GLN A 73 -0.38 -0.33 0.73
N THR A 74 -1.20 -0.62 -0.27
CA THR A 74 -0.77 -0.61 -1.68
C THR A 74 -1.09 0.73 -2.32
N GLY A 75 -0.17 1.24 -3.13
CA GLY A 75 -0.34 2.48 -3.87
C GLY A 75 0.68 3.52 -3.45
N SER A 76 1.44 4.03 -4.43
CA SER A 76 2.37 5.12 -4.20
C SER A 76 1.60 6.39 -3.84
N HIS A 77 2.00 7.02 -2.75
CA HIS A 77 1.45 8.30 -2.29
C HIS A 77 2.51 9.07 -1.51
N ILE A 78 2.20 10.32 -1.18
CA ILE A 78 3.00 11.16 -0.30
C ILE A 78 2.20 11.34 0.99
N GLU A 79 2.82 11.07 2.12
CA GLU A 79 2.28 11.40 3.44
C GLU A 79 3.03 12.62 4.00
N VAL A 80 2.29 13.62 4.48
CA VAL A 80 2.84 14.84 5.08
C VAL A 80 2.30 14.93 6.50
N ASP A 81 3.19 15.07 7.49
CA ASP A 81 2.77 15.31 8.87
C ASP A 81 2.26 16.75 9.01
N THR A 82 0.97 16.91 9.29
CA THR A 82 0.27 18.20 9.32
C THR A 82 0.02 18.74 10.73
N LYS A 83 0.55 18.08 11.78
CA LYS A 83 0.21 18.21 13.23
C LYS A 83 -0.01 19.62 13.83
N SER A 84 0.35 20.70 13.15
CA SER A 84 0.02 22.06 13.62
C SER A 84 -0.23 23.08 12.50
N SER A 85 0.36 22.90 11.31
CA SER A 85 0.41 23.97 10.30
C SER A 85 -0.93 24.25 9.60
N LEU A 86 -1.89 23.31 9.66
CA LEU A 86 -3.16 23.44 8.96
C LEU A 86 -4.35 23.77 9.87
N ASN A 87 -4.21 23.61 11.19
CA ASN A 87 -5.34 23.70 12.13
C ASN A 87 -5.80 25.15 12.38
N ASP A 88 -4.90 26.13 12.26
CA ASP A 88 -5.21 27.55 12.53
C ASP A 88 -5.54 28.35 11.25
N LEU A 89 -5.61 27.68 10.10
CA LEU A 89 -5.91 28.34 8.83
C LEU A 89 -7.37 28.77 8.77
N LYS A 90 -7.59 30.07 8.60
CA LYS A 90 -8.94 30.64 8.37
C LYS A 90 -9.41 30.51 6.93
N SER A 91 -8.46 30.39 6.00
CA SER A 91 -8.69 30.15 4.58
C SER A 91 -7.45 29.48 3.99
N PHE A 92 -7.66 28.71 2.92
CA PHE A 92 -6.59 28.01 2.23
C PHE A 92 -6.96 27.77 0.76
N THR A 93 -5.99 27.37 -0.03
CA THR A 93 -6.19 26.92 -1.41
C THR A 93 -5.30 25.72 -1.65
N PHE A 94 -5.88 24.64 -2.14
CA PHE A 94 -5.13 23.49 -2.66
C PHE A 94 -5.14 23.56 -4.18
N GLY A 95 -3.98 23.31 -4.79
CA GLY A 95 -3.84 23.22 -6.23
C GLY A 95 -2.97 22.02 -6.57
N ALA A 96 -3.38 21.27 -7.59
CA ALA A 96 -2.60 20.19 -8.16
C ALA A 96 -2.78 20.20 -9.68
N THR A 97 -1.69 20.10 -10.41
CA THR A 97 -1.72 19.78 -11.83
C THR A 97 -1.66 18.26 -11.96
N ILE A 98 -2.71 17.65 -12.50
CA ILE A 98 -2.84 16.20 -12.58
C ILE A 98 -2.94 15.72 -14.03
N TRP A 99 -2.47 14.50 -14.28
CA TRP A 99 -2.64 13.77 -15.54
C TRP A 99 -3.27 12.40 -15.26
N PRO A 100 -4.61 12.32 -15.14
CA PRO A 100 -5.27 11.08 -14.77
C PRO A 100 -5.20 10.07 -15.93
N THR A 101 -4.63 8.90 -15.68
CA THR A 101 -4.50 7.82 -16.68
C THR A 101 -5.67 6.84 -16.67
N LEU A 102 -6.46 6.81 -15.57
CA LEU A 102 -7.63 5.95 -15.40
C LEU A 102 -8.82 6.70 -14.75
N PRO A 103 -9.24 7.87 -15.29
CA PRO A 103 -10.23 8.71 -14.61
C PRO A 103 -11.61 8.05 -14.43
N ASN A 104 -11.97 7.10 -15.31
CA ASN A 104 -13.30 6.49 -15.34
C ASN A 104 -13.41 5.17 -14.55
N LYS A 105 -12.41 4.79 -13.74
CA LYS A 105 -12.41 3.48 -13.06
C LYS A 105 -13.18 3.48 -11.74
N TYR A 106 -12.73 4.27 -10.78
CA TYR A 106 -13.33 4.46 -9.45
C TYR A 106 -12.84 5.81 -8.88
N PRO A 107 -13.46 6.35 -7.81
CA PRO A 107 -12.98 7.56 -7.15
C PRO A 107 -11.54 7.42 -6.63
N GLN A 108 -10.66 8.32 -7.08
CA GLN A 108 -9.23 8.32 -6.79
C GLN A 108 -8.86 9.64 -6.12
N THR A 109 -8.39 9.57 -4.88
CA THR A 109 -7.94 10.73 -4.11
C THR A 109 -6.71 11.35 -4.74
N ILE A 110 -6.75 12.67 -4.94
CA ILE A 110 -5.63 13.48 -5.41
C ILE A 110 -4.87 14.04 -4.20
N ILE A 111 -5.59 14.70 -3.28
CA ILE A 111 -5.09 15.24 -2.02
C ILE A 111 -6.16 15.01 -0.95
N SER A 112 -5.76 14.58 0.24
CA SER A 112 -6.67 14.46 1.38
C SER A 112 -5.97 14.86 2.68
N ASN A 113 -6.66 15.66 3.46
CA ASN A 113 -6.49 15.80 4.90
C ASN A 113 -7.89 15.68 5.51
N PHE A 114 -8.43 14.47 5.44
CA PHE A 114 -9.79 14.16 5.87
C PHE A 114 -9.75 13.00 6.87
N ASP A 115 -10.32 13.23 8.06
CA ASP A 115 -10.52 12.20 9.06
C ASP A 115 -11.96 11.70 8.97
N SER A 116 -12.12 10.47 8.49
CA SER A 116 -13.43 9.82 8.36
C SER A 116 -14.09 9.48 9.69
N SER A 117 -13.33 9.37 10.78
CA SER A 117 -13.87 9.04 12.10
C SER A 117 -14.55 10.25 12.76
N SER A 118 -13.95 11.43 12.63
CA SER A 118 -14.52 12.68 13.09
C SER A 118 -15.36 13.38 12.03
N ASN A 119 -15.33 12.92 10.77
CA ASN A 119 -15.96 13.59 9.64
C ASN A 119 -15.50 15.05 9.47
N SER A 120 -14.18 15.25 9.54
CA SER A 120 -13.58 16.58 9.50
C SER A 120 -12.44 16.68 8.50
N GLY A 121 -12.28 17.86 7.90
CA GLY A 121 -11.20 18.16 6.96
C GLY A 121 -11.68 18.22 5.51
N ILE A 122 -10.76 17.96 4.57
CA ILE A 122 -11.01 18.09 3.13
C ILE A 122 -10.38 16.96 2.33
N THR A 123 -11.09 16.46 1.33
CA THR A 123 -10.54 15.57 0.30
C THR A 123 -10.96 16.02 -1.09
N ILE A 124 -10.04 15.89 -2.06
CA ILE A 124 -10.29 16.14 -3.47
C ILE A 124 -10.02 14.83 -4.21
N GLU A 125 -11.00 14.38 -4.99
CA GLU A 125 -10.94 13.13 -5.75
C GLU A 125 -11.37 13.34 -7.21
N ILE A 126 -10.87 12.47 -8.09
CA ILE A 126 -11.34 12.35 -9.47
C ILE A 126 -11.92 10.95 -9.68
N GLY A 127 -13.01 10.85 -10.42
CA GLY A 127 -13.59 9.57 -10.75
C GLY A 127 -14.52 9.63 -11.95
N PRO A 128 -15.36 8.59 -12.16
CA PRO A 128 -16.27 8.50 -13.29
C PRO A 128 -17.28 9.66 -13.40
N ARG A 129 -17.51 10.40 -12.29
CA ARG A 129 -18.41 11.56 -12.22
C ARG A 129 -17.68 12.89 -12.35
N GLY A 130 -16.39 12.88 -12.66
CA GLY A 130 -15.54 14.08 -12.72
C GLY A 130 -14.81 14.36 -11.41
N LEU A 131 -14.56 15.64 -11.15
CA LEU A 131 -13.85 16.13 -9.97
C LEU A 131 -14.84 16.33 -8.81
N ARG A 132 -14.47 15.89 -7.62
CA ARG A 132 -15.28 16.03 -6.41
C ARG A 132 -14.42 16.55 -5.27
N ALA A 133 -14.97 17.49 -4.51
CA ALA A 133 -14.41 17.97 -3.26
C ALA A 133 -15.42 17.73 -2.13
N GLN A 134 -14.93 17.15 -1.04
CA GLN A 134 -15.71 16.93 0.18
C GLN A 134 -15.06 17.71 1.31
N VAL A 135 -15.88 18.43 2.07
CA VAL A 135 -15.47 19.16 3.26
C VAL A 135 -16.37 18.76 4.42
N GLY A 136 -15.73 18.38 5.53
CA GLY A 136 -16.37 18.05 6.79
C GLY A 136 -15.91 19.02 7.88
N ASP A 137 -16.83 19.42 8.75
CA ASP A 137 -16.56 20.32 9.88
C ASP A 137 -16.61 19.59 11.24
N GLY A 138 -16.76 18.26 11.22
CA GLY A 138 -16.93 17.46 12.43
C GLY A 138 -18.38 17.28 12.88
N SER A 139 -19.33 17.95 12.24
CA SER A 139 -20.76 17.68 12.40
C SER A 139 -21.17 16.45 11.57
N LYS A 140 -22.39 15.96 11.78
CA LYS A 140 -22.92 14.85 10.96
C LYS A 140 -23.27 15.29 9.54
N ASP A 141 -23.30 16.59 9.28
CA ASP A 141 -23.63 17.15 7.97
C ASP A 141 -22.34 17.36 7.18
N GLU A 142 -22.26 16.70 6.02
CA GLU A 142 -21.14 16.84 5.10
C GLU A 142 -21.52 17.80 3.98
N SER A 143 -20.62 18.73 3.67
CA SER A 143 -20.76 19.55 2.48
C SER A 143 -20.02 18.89 1.33
N LEU A 144 -20.79 18.50 0.31
CA LEU A 144 -20.23 17.90 -0.89
C LEU A 144 -20.39 18.81 -2.10
N LEU A 145 -19.26 19.13 -2.73
CA LEU A 145 -19.21 19.82 -4.00
C LEU A 145 -18.80 18.84 -5.09
N GLU A 146 -19.72 18.55 -6.01
CA GLU A 146 -19.44 17.79 -7.22
C GLU A 146 -19.29 18.76 -8.39
N LEU A 147 -18.08 18.82 -8.96
CA LEU A 147 -17.80 19.57 -10.18
C LEU A 147 -17.92 18.60 -11.36
N ASN A 148 -19.11 18.53 -11.94
CA ASN A 148 -19.39 17.72 -13.11
C ASN A 148 -18.71 18.32 -14.35
N SER A 149 -17.44 17.99 -14.58
CA SER A 149 -16.81 18.22 -15.88
C SER A 149 -17.16 17.06 -16.81
N HIS A 150 -18.18 17.21 -17.65
CA HIS A 150 -18.50 16.26 -18.73
C HIS A 150 -17.42 16.18 -19.84
N TYR A 151 -16.21 16.70 -19.60
CA TYR A 151 -15.13 16.80 -20.56
C TYR A 151 -13.83 16.25 -19.96
N LEU A 152 -13.77 14.92 -19.83
CA LEU A 152 -12.49 14.21 -19.82
C LEU A 152 -12.32 13.63 -21.22
N ARG A 153 -11.91 14.47 -22.17
CA ARG A 153 -11.41 14.01 -23.48
C ARG A 153 -9.92 13.69 -23.33
N ASP A 154 -9.43 12.80 -24.19
CA ASP A 154 -8.07 12.21 -24.15
C ASP A 154 -6.91 13.24 -24.32
N ASP A 155 -7.23 14.52 -24.47
CA ASP A 155 -6.33 15.64 -24.76
C ASP A 155 -6.09 16.61 -23.57
N GLY A 156 -6.60 16.28 -22.38
CA GLY A 156 -6.30 17.01 -21.14
C GLY A 156 -7.45 17.86 -20.61
N ILE A 157 -7.38 18.19 -19.32
CA ILE A 157 -8.43 18.91 -18.59
C ILE A 157 -8.31 20.41 -18.88
N THR A 158 -9.24 20.96 -19.66
CA THR A 158 -9.46 22.42 -19.74
C THR A 158 -10.57 22.82 -18.76
N PHE A 159 -10.24 23.70 -17.81
CA PHE A 159 -11.23 24.43 -17.01
C PHE A 159 -11.64 25.68 -17.79
N GLY A 160 -12.95 25.86 -17.99
CA GLY A 160 -13.57 27.08 -18.54
C GLY A 160 -14.50 27.72 -17.53
#